data_AF-A0A5M3M7R0-F1
#
_entry.id   AF-A0A5M3M7R0-F1
#
_cell.length_a   1.000
_cell.length_b   1.000
_cell.length_c   1.000
_cell.angle_alpha   90.00
_cell.angle_beta   90.00
_cell.angle_gamma   90.00
#
_symmetry.space_group_name_H-M   'P 1'
#
loop_
_entity.id
_entity.type
_entity.pdbx_description
1 polymer ?
#
loop_
_entity_poly.entity_id
_entity_poly.type
_entity_poly.pdbx_seq_one_letter_code
_entity_poly.pdbx_strand_id
1 'polypeptide(L)'
;MPFPLPLTWAKVDFLDYTFNLGPPDRPAEPPFDDPEADIILRSSDNVTFRVFKSFLACSSTVLGQVSSGGSQVIDLSAHSSAVRTALLCCYPDEYRPSTPLEPAAIADAAEVALVYGMPEVTNLLRQEVACPHNLQHYALEAFSVCKRFNWNKEGREAALHTLSQSSPSHKNANQRLLDWCSSKPSARQVPSVNRVLSNYYSRCGKVASRVGTDLRWPISYPVKRSHHQCDIVSVPRYGRNNLGSIKVPVWLAEFVEETKEAFLDDPDVVSVLSNARINSTLRLAAAHCTGCCEFAPAFMHERFIPAYKTFVQKALNKVSMSQSLYRSNR
;
A
#
# COMPACT_ATOMS: atom_id res chain seq x y z
N MET A 1 -27.55 53.67 8.46
CA MET A 1 -26.22 54.00 7.88
C MET A 1 -25.96 53.04 6.73
N PRO A 2 -26.26 53.41 5.48
CA PRO A 2 -25.91 52.60 4.32
C PRO A 2 -24.53 53.04 3.79
N PHE A 3 -23.61 52.09 3.66
CA PHE A 3 -22.34 52.32 2.96
C PHE A 3 -22.58 52.42 1.44
N PRO A 4 -21.81 53.25 0.73
CA PRO A 4 -22.10 53.65 -0.64
C PRO A 4 -21.52 52.68 -1.67
N LEU A 5 -22.22 52.52 -2.80
CA LEU A 5 -21.63 52.07 -4.07
C LEU A 5 -20.82 53.21 -4.68
N PRO A 6 -19.69 52.91 -5.34
CA PRO A 6 -19.34 53.62 -6.56
C PRO A 6 -18.93 52.65 -7.69
N LEU A 7 -19.59 52.72 -8.84
CA LEU A 7 -19.22 53.50 -10.04
C LEU A 7 -18.39 52.66 -11.03
N THR A 8 -19.06 52.22 -12.09
CA THR A 8 -18.86 52.62 -13.50
C THR A 8 -17.70 51.92 -14.20
N TRP A 9 -18.10 51.08 -15.16
CA TRP A 9 -17.34 50.63 -16.31
C TRP A 9 -16.48 51.77 -16.88
N ALA A 10 -15.18 51.74 -16.59
CA ALA A 10 -14.19 52.55 -17.28
C ALA A 10 -13.40 51.61 -18.20
N LYS A 11 -13.41 51.96 -19.48
CA LYS A 11 -12.56 51.47 -20.58
C LYS A 11 -11.36 50.65 -20.11
N VAL A 12 -11.41 49.34 -20.33
CA VAL A 12 -10.19 48.56 -20.44
C VAL A 12 -9.69 48.80 -21.86
N ASP A 13 -8.61 49.56 -21.97
CA ASP A 13 -7.93 49.82 -23.21
C ASP A 13 -7.55 48.49 -23.88
N PHE A 14 -8.21 48.20 -24.99
CA PHE A 14 -7.76 47.23 -25.99
C PHE A 14 -6.46 47.78 -26.57
N LEU A 15 -5.31 47.39 -26.02
CA LEU A 15 -3.98 47.33 -26.65
C LEU A 15 -2.94 47.16 -25.54
N ASP A 16 -2.78 45.93 -25.05
CA ASP A 16 -1.53 45.39 -24.49
C ASP A 16 -1.67 43.88 -24.22
N TYR A 17 -2.38 43.16 -25.10
CA TYR A 17 -2.21 41.71 -25.19
C TYR A 17 -0.96 41.46 -26.04
N THR A 18 0.21 41.70 -25.44
CA THR A 18 1.42 41.06 -25.95
C THR A 18 1.15 39.56 -25.91
N PHE A 19 1.03 38.96 -27.10
CA PHE A 19 1.06 37.52 -27.26
C PHE A 19 2.32 37.04 -26.53
N ASN A 20 2.15 36.54 -25.30
CA ASN A 20 3.13 35.68 -24.68
C ASN A 20 3.19 34.43 -25.56
N LEU A 21 3.98 34.51 -26.63
CA LEU A 21 4.50 33.36 -27.33
C LEU A 21 5.38 32.64 -26.31
N GLY A 22 4.75 31.79 -25.50
CA GLY A 22 5.45 30.76 -24.76
C GLY A 22 6.35 29.95 -25.71
N PRO A 23 7.26 29.12 -25.19
CA PRO A 23 8.04 28.22 -26.02
C PRO A 23 7.11 27.46 -27.00
N PRO A 24 7.54 27.22 -28.25
CA PRO A 24 6.70 26.59 -29.27
C PRO A 24 6.08 25.30 -28.73
N ASP A 25 4.77 25.14 -28.96
CA ASP A 25 4.01 23.96 -28.54
C ASP A 25 4.75 22.70 -28.99
N ARG A 26 5.22 21.89 -28.02
CA ARG A 26 5.93 20.65 -28.31
C ARG A 26 4.91 19.53 -28.49
N PRO A 27 4.89 18.81 -29.63
CA PRO A 27 4.01 17.66 -29.76
C PRO A 27 4.42 16.56 -28.79
N ALA A 28 3.44 15.85 -28.22
CA ALA A 28 3.67 14.64 -27.44
C ALA A 28 4.16 13.50 -28.34
N GLU A 29 4.85 12.52 -27.76
CA GLU A 29 5.22 11.28 -28.46
C GLU A 29 3.99 10.39 -28.73
N PRO A 30 4.08 9.44 -29.69
CA PRO A 30 3.04 8.43 -29.93
C PRO A 30 2.49 7.81 -28.63
N PRO A 31 1.17 7.52 -28.56
CA PRO A 31 0.16 7.63 -29.61
C PRO A 31 -0.56 9.01 -29.70
N PHE A 32 0.03 10.07 -29.13
CA PHE A 32 -0.64 11.37 -29.00
C PHE A 32 -0.17 12.43 -30.01
N ASP A 33 0.34 11.99 -31.16
CA ASP A 33 0.85 12.80 -32.28
C ASP A 33 0.02 12.65 -33.56
N ASP A 34 -1.12 11.93 -33.51
CA ASP A 34 -1.97 11.64 -34.66
C ASP A 34 -2.57 12.93 -35.27
N PRO A 35 -2.31 13.24 -36.56
CA PRO A 35 -2.84 14.43 -37.22
C PRO A 35 -4.37 14.40 -37.40
N GLU A 36 -5.01 13.22 -37.36
CA GLU A 36 -6.47 13.07 -37.51
C GLU A 36 -7.25 13.31 -36.21
N ALA A 37 -6.54 13.51 -35.08
CA ALA A 37 -7.16 13.85 -33.81
C ALA A 37 -7.98 15.14 -33.89
N ASP A 38 -9.18 15.11 -33.30
CA ASP A 38 -10.17 16.19 -33.34
C ASP A 38 -10.12 17.12 -32.12
N ILE A 39 -9.20 16.87 -31.16
CA ILE A 39 -8.93 17.77 -30.04
C ILE A 39 -7.47 17.72 -29.57
N ILE A 40 -6.98 18.87 -29.09
CA ILE A 40 -5.64 19.05 -28.53
C ILE A 40 -5.78 19.38 -27.05
N LEU A 41 -5.15 18.58 -26.20
CA LEU A 41 -4.96 18.91 -24.78
C LEU A 41 -3.56 19.50 -24.61
N ARG A 42 -3.44 20.70 -24.04
CA ARG A 42 -2.15 21.33 -23.78
C ARG A 42 -1.85 21.30 -22.29
N SER A 43 -0.74 20.67 -21.93
CA SER A 43 -0.25 20.58 -20.55
C SER A 43 0.35 21.91 -20.06
N SER A 44 0.59 22.02 -18.75
CA SER A 44 1.14 23.23 -18.12
C SER A 44 2.56 23.59 -18.59
N ASP A 45 3.30 22.62 -19.10
CA ASP A 45 4.64 22.76 -19.68
C ASP A 45 4.60 22.84 -21.23
N ASN A 46 3.44 23.22 -21.79
CA ASN A 46 3.22 23.47 -23.22
C ASN A 46 3.48 22.25 -24.14
N VAL A 47 3.33 21.02 -23.62
CA VAL A 47 3.26 19.82 -24.45
C VAL A 47 1.82 19.62 -24.92
N THR A 48 1.63 19.41 -26.23
CA THR A 48 0.34 19.20 -26.87
C THR A 48 0.08 17.73 -27.14
N PHE A 49 -1.07 17.24 -26.67
CA PHE A 49 -1.55 15.87 -26.84
C PHE A 49 -2.71 15.89 -27.82
N ARG A 50 -2.51 15.30 -28.99
CA ARG A 50 -3.56 15.08 -29.98
C ARG A 50 -4.34 13.83 -29.60
N VAL A 51 -5.61 13.98 -29.27
CA VAL A 51 -6.47 12.87 -28.82
C VAL A 51 -7.82 12.93 -29.52
N PHE A 52 -8.56 11.80 -29.53
CA PHE A 52 -9.91 11.78 -30.10
C PHE A 52 -10.96 12.07 -29.03
N LYS A 53 -11.94 12.91 -29.35
CA LYS A 53 -13.07 13.27 -28.46
C LYS A 53 -13.84 12.04 -28.00
N SER A 54 -13.97 11.02 -28.83
CA SER A 54 -14.63 9.76 -28.49
C SER A 54 -13.97 9.06 -27.30
N PHE A 55 -12.64 8.96 -27.28
CA PHE A 55 -11.90 8.39 -26.14
C PHE A 55 -12.04 9.26 -24.88
N LEU A 56 -11.97 10.58 -25.02
CA LEU A 56 -12.16 11.48 -23.87
C LEU A 56 -13.57 11.43 -23.31
N ALA A 57 -14.60 11.40 -24.15
CA ALA A 57 -16.00 11.34 -23.73
C ALA A 57 -16.31 10.03 -22.97
N CYS A 58 -15.68 8.92 -23.36
CA CYS A 58 -15.81 7.64 -22.66
C CYS A 58 -15.04 7.59 -21.34
N SER A 59 -13.90 8.29 -21.24
CA SER A 59 -12.98 8.16 -20.10
C SER A 59 -13.09 9.29 -19.07
N SER A 60 -13.61 10.45 -19.44
CA SER A 60 -13.65 11.67 -18.62
C SER A 60 -15.00 12.36 -18.70
N THR A 61 -15.68 12.49 -17.55
CA THR A 61 -16.95 13.24 -17.48
C THR A 61 -16.73 14.74 -17.69
N VAL A 62 -15.57 15.28 -17.29
CA VAL A 62 -15.26 16.71 -17.39
C VAL A 62 -14.80 17.07 -18.80
N LEU A 63 -13.78 16.39 -19.33
CA LEU A 63 -13.24 16.69 -20.66
C LEU A 63 -14.23 16.33 -21.77
N GLY A 64 -15.08 15.31 -21.57
CA GLY A 64 -16.19 15.01 -22.49
C GLY A 64 -17.16 16.18 -22.67
N GLN A 65 -17.48 16.89 -21.59
CA GLN A 65 -18.37 18.06 -21.65
C GLN A 65 -17.68 19.26 -22.31
N VAL A 66 -16.42 19.55 -21.94
CA VAL A 66 -15.68 20.72 -22.46
C VAL A 66 -15.38 20.56 -23.96
N SER A 67 -15.07 19.35 -24.42
CA SER A 67 -14.78 19.07 -25.83
C SER A 67 -15.96 19.26 -26.79
N SER A 68 -17.19 19.28 -26.26
CA SER A 68 -18.42 19.55 -27.02
C SER A 68 -18.62 21.04 -27.33
N GLY A 69 -17.92 21.94 -26.62
CA GLY A 69 -18.08 23.40 -26.71
C GLY A 69 -17.37 24.10 -27.87
N GLY A 70 -16.85 23.36 -28.85
CA GLY A 70 -16.26 23.93 -30.08
C GLY A 70 -14.79 24.39 -29.99
N SER A 71 -14.19 24.45 -28.80
CA SER A 71 -12.73 24.68 -28.70
C SER A 71 -11.96 23.43 -29.10
N GLN A 72 -11.02 23.58 -30.03
CA GLN A 72 -10.13 22.49 -30.46
C GLN A 72 -8.93 22.33 -29.51
N VAL A 73 -8.64 23.33 -28.67
CA VAL A 73 -7.52 23.29 -27.71
C VAL A 73 -8.06 23.47 -26.28
N ILE A 74 -7.67 22.58 -25.37
CA ILE A 74 -7.99 22.65 -23.94
C ILE A 74 -6.69 22.74 -23.14
N ASP A 75 -6.52 23.82 -22.38
CA ASP A 75 -5.40 24.00 -21.47
C ASP A 75 -5.62 23.25 -20.15
N LEU A 76 -4.63 22.46 -19.75
CA LEU A 76 -4.61 21.66 -18.54
C LEU A 76 -3.62 22.26 -17.53
N SER A 77 -4.00 22.28 -16.27
CA SER A 77 -3.11 22.72 -15.18
C SER A 77 -2.05 21.68 -14.77
N ALA A 78 -2.04 20.51 -15.41
CA ALA A 78 -1.18 19.39 -15.05
C ALA A 78 0.02 19.28 -15.99
N HIS A 79 1.13 18.78 -15.43
CA HIS A 79 2.37 18.54 -16.17
C HIS A 79 2.21 17.42 -17.21
N SER A 80 2.92 17.51 -18.33
CA SER A 80 2.83 16.60 -19.48
C SER A 80 3.01 15.14 -19.10
N SER A 81 3.95 14.81 -18.22
CA SER A 81 4.15 13.45 -17.70
C SER A 81 2.90 12.85 -17.04
N ALA A 82 2.23 13.63 -16.18
CA ALA A 82 1.02 13.19 -15.47
C ALA A 82 -0.16 13.01 -16.44
N VAL A 83 -0.32 13.96 -17.37
CA VAL A 83 -1.33 13.92 -18.43
C VAL A 83 -1.11 12.70 -19.32
N ARG A 84 0.14 12.45 -19.76
CA ARG A 84 0.51 11.29 -20.57
C ARG A 84 0.15 9.99 -19.88
N THR A 85 0.54 9.81 -18.62
CA THR A 85 0.23 8.59 -17.86
C THR A 85 -1.28 8.37 -17.74
N ALA A 86 -2.06 9.40 -17.41
CA ALA A 86 -3.51 9.29 -17.32
C ALA A 86 -4.16 8.94 -18.66
N LEU A 87 -3.70 9.56 -19.76
CA LEU A 87 -4.21 9.27 -21.11
C LEU A 87 -3.84 7.86 -21.56
N LEU A 88 -2.63 7.35 -21.27
CA LEU A 88 -2.25 5.97 -21.60
C LEU A 88 -3.12 4.92 -20.89
N CYS A 89 -3.70 5.26 -19.74
CA CYS A 89 -4.70 4.41 -19.09
C CYS A 89 -6.03 4.34 -19.87
N CYS A 90 -6.35 5.34 -20.69
CA CYS A 90 -7.56 5.40 -21.52
C CYS A 90 -7.40 4.69 -22.88
N TYR A 91 -6.17 4.35 -23.26
CA TYR A 91 -5.85 3.76 -24.56
C TYR A 91 -5.60 2.24 -24.44
N PRO A 92 -5.66 1.48 -25.54
CA PRO A 92 -5.37 0.05 -25.55
C PRO A 92 -4.03 -0.32 -24.90
N ASP A 93 -3.97 -1.51 -24.32
CA ASP A 93 -2.82 -1.97 -23.53
C ASP A 93 -1.49 -2.00 -24.31
N GLU A 94 -1.54 -2.11 -25.65
CA GLU A 94 -0.37 -2.07 -26.54
C GLU A 94 0.44 -0.76 -26.42
N TYR A 95 -0.19 0.32 -25.97
CA TYR A 95 0.47 1.62 -25.79
C TYR A 95 0.97 1.83 -24.36
N ARG A 96 0.63 0.95 -23.40
CA ARG A 96 1.11 1.10 -22.02
C ARG A 96 2.58 0.71 -21.91
N PRO A 97 3.34 1.36 -21.01
CA PRO A 97 4.70 0.95 -20.73
C PRO A 97 4.75 -0.54 -20.35
N SER A 98 5.75 -1.26 -20.86
CA SER A 98 5.98 -2.66 -20.47
C SER A 98 6.44 -2.80 -19.02
N THR A 99 6.97 -1.72 -18.45
CA THR A 99 7.38 -1.62 -17.05
C THR A 99 6.21 -1.14 -16.18
N PRO A 100 6.01 -1.71 -14.97
CA PRO A 100 5.02 -1.22 -14.02
C PRO A 100 5.20 0.27 -13.73
N LEU A 101 4.10 0.98 -13.52
CA LEU A 101 4.16 2.38 -13.12
C LEU A 101 4.67 2.51 -11.69
N GLU A 102 5.67 3.35 -11.47
CA GLU A 102 6.15 3.67 -10.12
C GLU A 102 5.09 4.48 -9.34
N PRO A 103 5.05 4.37 -7.99
CA PRO A 103 4.04 5.06 -7.19
C PRO A 103 3.98 6.57 -7.38
N ALA A 104 5.11 7.24 -7.66
CA ALA A 104 5.13 8.68 -7.92
C ALA A 104 4.36 9.06 -9.19
N ALA A 105 4.59 8.33 -10.29
CA ALA A 105 3.86 8.54 -11.55
C ALA A 105 2.38 8.21 -11.39
N ILE A 106 2.04 7.16 -10.64
CA ILE A 106 0.66 6.84 -10.29
C ILE A 106 0.01 7.98 -9.52
N ALA A 107 0.72 8.58 -8.57
CA ALA A 107 0.22 9.67 -7.76
C ALA A 107 -0.12 10.90 -8.60
N ASP A 108 0.79 11.30 -9.49
CA ASP A 108 0.57 12.45 -10.38
C ASP A 108 -0.59 12.18 -11.36
N ALA A 109 -0.67 10.99 -11.94
CA ALA A 109 -1.77 10.59 -12.82
C ALA A 109 -3.12 10.52 -12.08
N ALA A 110 -3.12 10.10 -10.81
CA ALA A 110 -4.32 10.06 -9.98
C ALA A 110 -4.86 11.45 -9.64
N GLU A 111 -3.99 12.46 -9.51
CA GLU A 111 -4.44 13.86 -9.39
C GLU A 111 -5.17 14.31 -10.66
N VAL A 112 -4.61 13.99 -11.85
CA VAL A 112 -5.26 14.26 -13.15
C VAL A 112 -6.61 13.55 -13.23
N ALA A 113 -6.64 12.24 -12.95
CA ALA A 113 -7.87 11.46 -13.00
C ALA A 113 -8.96 11.99 -12.06
N LEU A 114 -8.57 12.48 -10.86
CA LEU A 114 -9.49 13.08 -9.92
C LEU A 114 -10.03 14.43 -10.42
N VAL A 115 -9.15 15.33 -10.87
CA VAL A 115 -9.51 16.68 -11.32
C VAL A 115 -10.42 16.62 -12.55
N TYR A 116 -10.13 15.71 -13.49
CA TYR A 116 -10.85 15.61 -14.75
C TYR A 116 -11.91 14.49 -14.76
N GLY A 117 -12.28 13.93 -13.60
CA GLY A 117 -13.39 12.98 -13.47
C GLY A 117 -13.22 11.72 -14.33
N MET A 118 -12.11 11.00 -14.13
CA MET A 118 -11.76 9.77 -14.85
C MET A 118 -11.80 8.55 -13.91
N PRO A 119 -12.98 7.96 -13.65
CA PRO A 119 -13.12 6.88 -12.68
C PRO A 119 -12.43 5.58 -13.10
N GLU A 120 -12.47 5.22 -14.39
CA GLU A 120 -11.81 3.99 -14.86
C GLU A 120 -10.28 4.08 -14.82
N VAL A 121 -9.73 5.26 -15.14
CA VAL A 121 -8.30 5.53 -14.93
C VAL A 121 -7.95 5.39 -13.45
N THR A 122 -8.79 5.91 -12.56
CA THR A 122 -8.58 5.75 -11.11
C THR A 122 -8.58 4.27 -10.69
N ASN A 123 -9.47 3.45 -11.25
CA ASN A 123 -9.51 2.02 -10.98
C ASN A 123 -8.25 1.29 -11.47
N LEU A 124 -7.75 1.63 -12.65
CA LEU A 124 -6.51 1.07 -13.19
C LEU A 124 -5.30 1.45 -12.34
N LEU A 125 -5.18 2.74 -11.97
CA LEU A 125 -4.11 3.23 -11.10
C LEU A 125 -4.09 2.56 -9.71
N ARG A 126 -5.27 2.19 -9.19
CA ARG A 126 -5.40 1.37 -7.96
C ARG A 126 -4.87 -0.06 -8.12
N GLN A 127 -5.04 -0.66 -9.30
CA GLN A 127 -4.48 -1.98 -9.58
C GLN A 127 -2.96 -1.91 -9.73
N GLU A 128 -2.48 -0.89 -10.44
CA GLU A 128 -1.04 -0.65 -10.64
C GLU A 128 -0.31 -0.38 -9.32
N VAL A 129 -0.86 0.44 -8.42
CA VAL A 129 -0.19 0.73 -7.13
C VAL A 129 -0.10 -0.50 -6.23
N ALA A 130 -1.06 -1.41 -6.34
CA ALA A 130 -1.12 -2.67 -5.59
C ALA A 130 -0.49 -3.85 -6.37
N CYS A 131 0.18 -3.60 -7.49
CA CYS A 131 0.82 -4.67 -8.25
C CYS A 131 1.97 -5.29 -7.44
N PRO A 132 2.31 -6.58 -7.67
CA PRO A 132 3.38 -7.25 -6.93
C PRO A 132 4.72 -6.52 -6.93
N HIS A 133 5.07 -5.87 -8.05
CA HIS A 133 6.30 -5.09 -8.18
C HIS A 133 6.34 -3.92 -7.19
N ASN A 134 5.26 -3.11 -7.16
CA ASN A 134 5.16 -1.97 -6.25
C ASN A 134 5.09 -2.41 -4.79
N LEU A 135 4.35 -3.48 -4.48
CA LEU A 135 4.29 -4.03 -3.12
C LEU A 135 5.63 -4.60 -2.66
N GLN A 136 6.48 -5.11 -3.56
CA GLN A 136 7.76 -5.70 -3.21
C GLN A 136 8.89 -4.67 -3.07
N HIS A 137 8.89 -3.63 -3.89
CA HIS A 137 10.02 -2.68 -3.99
C HIS A 137 9.71 -1.29 -3.43
N TYR A 138 8.43 -0.92 -3.38
CA TYR A 138 7.98 0.44 -3.10
C TYR A 138 6.76 0.46 -2.15
N ALA A 139 6.70 -0.45 -1.17
CA ALA A 139 5.50 -0.61 -0.35
C ALA A 139 5.15 0.64 0.46
N LEU A 140 6.17 1.38 0.93
CA LEU A 140 5.97 2.61 1.70
C LEU A 140 5.42 3.74 0.82
N GLU A 141 5.96 3.86 -0.39
CA GLU A 141 5.53 4.80 -1.41
C GLU A 141 4.11 4.49 -1.87
N ALA A 142 3.84 3.23 -2.22
CA ALA A 142 2.52 2.72 -2.58
C ALA A 142 1.50 2.98 -1.46
N PHE A 143 1.89 2.73 -0.21
CA PHE A 143 1.07 3.04 0.96
C PHE A 143 0.75 4.54 1.05
N SER A 144 1.74 5.39 0.84
CA SER A 144 1.61 6.85 0.91
C SER A 144 0.60 7.37 -0.13
N VAL A 145 0.71 6.88 -1.37
CA VAL A 145 -0.25 7.18 -2.45
C VAL A 145 -1.65 6.74 -2.05
N CYS A 146 -1.82 5.49 -1.62
CA CYS A 146 -3.12 4.96 -1.20
C CYS A 146 -3.73 5.76 -0.04
N LYS A 147 -2.92 6.23 0.90
CA LYS A 147 -3.40 7.08 2.00
C LYS A 147 -3.87 8.44 1.52
N ARG A 148 -3.16 9.07 0.58
CA ARG A 148 -3.53 10.38 0.04
C ARG A 148 -4.86 10.33 -0.71
N PHE A 149 -5.07 9.31 -1.54
CA PHE A 149 -6.29 9.15 -2.33
C PHE A 149 -7.39 8.32 -1.63
N ASN A 150 -7.18 7.95 -0.36
CA ASN A 150 -8.12 7.16 0.45
C ASN A 150 -8.46 5.78 -0.16
N TRP A 151 -7.52 5.16 -0.86
CA TRP A 151 -7.61 3.80 -1.41
C TRP A 151 -7.33 2.77 -0.31
N ASN A 152 -8.31 2.59 0.58
CA ASN A 152 -8.11 1.86 1.84
C ASN A 152 -7.80 0.36 1.66
N LYS A 153 -8.28 -0.28 0.58
CA LYS A 153 -8.05 -1.71 0.34
C LYS A 153 -6.59 -1.94 -0.06
N GLU A 154 -6.15 -1.22 -1.08
CA GLU A 154 -4.81 -1.24 -1.65
C GLU A 154 -3.79 -0.73 -0.63
N GLY A 155 -4.11 0.34 0.10
CA GLY A 155 -3.26 0.86 1.17
C GLY A 155 -3.07 -0.13 2.32
N ARG A 156 -4.03 -1.02 2.57
CA ARG A 156 -3.83 -2.08 3.56
C ARG A 156 -2.85 -3.14 3.06
N GLU A 157 -2.94 -3.52 1.80
CA GLU A 157 -2.02 -4.47 1.17
C GLU A 157 -0.60 -3.90 1.17
N ALA A 158 -0.43 -2.63 0.77
CA ALA A 158 0.85 -1.93 0.85
C ALA A 158 1.40 -1.86 2.28
N ALA A 159 0.60 -1.46 3.27
CA ALA A 159 1.02 -1.41 4.67
C ALA A 159 1.44 -2.76 5.24
N LEU A 160 0.86 -3.86 4.77
CA LEU A 160 1.27 -5.20 5.17
C LEU A 160 2.66 -5.53 4.64
N HIS A 161 2.95 -5.18 3.39
CA HIS A 161 4.26 -5.37 2.77
C HIS A 161 5.35 -4.50 3.40
N THR A 162 5.01 -3.34 3.98
CA THR A 162 6.00 -2.54 4.70
C THR A 162 6.53 -3.25 5.96
N LEU A 163 5.79 -4.18 6.57
CA LEU A 163 6.25 -4.93 7.75
C LEU A 163 7.55 -5.70 7.44
N SER A 164 7.57 -6.45 6.34
CA SER A 164 8.73 -7.24 5.92
C SER A 164 9.87 -6.39 5.31
N GLN A 165 9.62 -5.12 5.00
CA GLN A 165 10.63 -4.17 4.50
C GLN A 165 11.20 -3.26 5.62
N SER A 166 10.70 -3.37 6.84
CA SER A 166 11.05 -2.49 7.98
C SER A 166 12.42 -2.79 8.62
N SER A 167 13.24 -3.66 8.03
CA SER A 167 14.60 -3.92 8.51
C SER A 167 15.40 -2.60 8.59
N PRO A 168 16.18 -2.37 9.66
CA PRO A 168 16.86 -1.10 9.94
C PRO A 168 17.84 -0.60 8.85
N SER A 169 18.10 -1.40 7.81
CA SER A 169 18.86 -1.00 6.61
C SER A 169 18.05 -0.19 5.59
N HIS A 170 16.70 -0.19 5.64
CA HIS A 170 15.85 0.60 4.72
C HIS A 170 15.48 1.97 5.30
N LYS A 171 16.41 2.62 6.02
CA LYS A 171 16.25 4.01 6.51
C LYS A 171 16.17 5.07 5.41
N ASN A 172 16.36 4.67 4.16
CA ASN A 172 16.19 5.54 3.00
C ASN A 172 14.79 5.32 2.40
N ALA A 173 13.74 5.56 3.20
CA ALA A 173 12.46 5.93 2.62
C ALA A 173 12.74 7.08 1.64
N ASN A 174 12.26 6.99 0.38
CA ASN A 174 12.51 8.03 -0.61
C ASN A 174 12.15 9.40 -0.01
N GLN A 175 13.18 10.19 0.32
CA GLN A 175 13.03 11.53 0.87
C GLN A 175 12.09 12.34 -0.03
N ARG A 176 12.19 12.13 -1.35
CA ARG A 176 11.32 12.69 -2.38
C ARG A 176 9.82 12.41 -2.20
N LEU A 177 9.41 11.24 -1.69
CA LEU A 177 8.00 10.89 -1.45
C LEU A 177 7.50 11.36 -0.08
N LEU A 178 8.38 11.41 0.93
CA LEU A 178 8.09 12.09 2.20
C LEU A 178 7.92 13.61 1.97
N ASP A 179 8.78 14.18 1.13
CA ASP A 179 8.72 15.57 0.67
C ASP A 179 7.47 15.79 -0.19
N TRP A 180 7.11 14.87 -1.10
CA TRP A 180 5.88 14.94 -1.90
C TRP A 180 4.58 14.83 -1.08
N CYS A 181 4.57 13.99 -0.04
CA CYS A 181 3.47 13.96 0.93
C CYS A 181 3.38 15.27 1.73
N SER A 182 4.49 15.98 1.87
CA SER A 182 4.59 17.24 2.62
C SER A 182 4.40 18.49 1.74
N SER A 183 4.51 18.39 0.41
CA SER A 183 4.67 19.53 -0.49
C SER A 183 3.39 20.11 -1.10
N LYS A 184 2.21 19.50 -0.93
CA LYS A 184 0.94 20.10 -1.38
C LYS A 184 -0.03 20.39 -0.22
N PRO A 185 -0.32 21.67 0.06
CA PRO A 185 -1.29 22.08 1.07
C PRO A 185 -2.67 22.22 0.42
N SER A 186 -3.48 21.17 0.47
CA SER A 186 -4.94 21.34 0.41
C SER A 186 -5.62 20.47 1.47
N ALA A 187 -6.04 21.16 2.53
CA ALA A 187 -7.04 20.79 3.53
C ALA A 187 -6.76 19.56 4.45
N ARG A 188 -6.51 19.91 5.72
CA ARG A 188 -6.36 19.09 6.94
C ARG A 188 -5.02 18.38 7.09
N GLN A 189 -4.42 18.58 8.27
CA GLN A 189 -3.28 17.79 8.76
C GLN A 189 -3.62 16.30 8.66
N VAL A 190 -3.21 15.66 7.56
CA VAL A 190 -3.19 14.21 7.48
C VAL A 190 -2.14 13.76 8.50
N PRO A 191 -2.47 12.85 9.43
CA PRO A 191 -1.46 12.23 10.29
C PRO A 191 -0.28 11.80 9.43
N SER A 192 0.96 12.14 9.82
CA SER A 192 2.13 11.73 9.06
C SER A 192 2.06 10.23 8.78
N VAL A 193 2.38 9.83 7.55
CA VAL A 193 2.35 8.44 7.08
C VAL A 193 3.05 7.53 8.10
N ASN A 194 4.17 8.00 8.65
CA ASN A 194 4.92 7.34 9.71
C ASN A 194 4.08 7.07 10.97
N ARG A 195 3.31 8.05 11.47
CA ARG A 195 2.46 7.86 12.65
C ARG A 195 1.37 6.82 12.39
N VAL A 196 0.78 6.80 11.20
CA VAL A 196 -0.24 5.81 10.82
C VAL A 196 0.37 4.41 10.77
N LEU A 197 1.55 4.27 10.16
CA LEU A 197 2.27 3.00 10.10
C LEU A 197 2.73 2.53 11.47
N SER A 198 3.29 3.38 12.33
CA SER A 198 3.68 2.99 13.69
C SER A 198 2.51 2.47 14.51
N ASN A 199 1.34 3.11 14.41
CA ASN A 199 0.12 2.62 15.06
C ASN A 199 -0.34 1.28 14.45
N TYR A 200 -0.24 1.12 13.14
CA TYR A 200 -0.54 -0.13 12.47
C TYR A 200 0.42 -1.26 12.91
N TYR A 201 1.72 -0.98 12.99
CA TYR A 201 2.77 -1.93 13.40
C TYR A 201 2.53 -2.41 14.83
N SER A 202 2.26 -1.49 15.76
CA SER A 202 1.92 -1.84 17.14
C SER A 202 0.69 -2.75 17.22
N ARG A 203 -0.32 -2.51 16.38
CA ARG A 203 -1.52 -3.36 16.31
C ARG A 203 -1.22 -4.73 15.69
N CYS A 204 -0.42 -4.77 14.63
CA CYS A 204 0.05 -6.01 14.03
C CYS A 204 0.83 -6.85 15.04
N GLY A 205 1.75 -6.24 15.78
CA GLY A 205 2.54 -6.94 16.80
C GLY A 205 1.69 -7.53 17.91
N LYS A 206 0.71 -6.77 18.43
CA LYS A 206 -0.27 -7.29 19.40
C LYS A 206 -1.10 -8.46 18.86
N VAL A 207 -1.48 -8.41 17.58
CA VAL A 207 -2.28 -9.46 16.95
C VAL A 207 -1.44 -10.70 16.66
N ALA A 208 -0.20 -10.54 16.19
CA ALA A 208 0.74 -11.64 15.98
C ALA A 208 1.10 -12.32 17.30
N SER A 209 1.42 -11.54 18.34
CA SER A 209 1.68 -12.03 19.70
C SER A 209 0.51 -12.87 20.25
N ARG A 210 -0.74 -12.44 20.04
CA ARG A 210 -1.92 -13.22 20.47
C ARG A 210 -2.01 -14.60 19.83
N VAL A 211 -1.48 -14.80 18.62
CA VAL A 211 -1.46 -16.14 17.99
C VAL A 211 -0.58 -17.12 18.77
N GLY A 212 0.51 -16.66 19.36
CA GLY A 212 1.35 -17.46 20.26
C GLY A 212 0.68 -17.76 21.60
N THR A 213 -0.22 -16.90 22.07
CA THR A 213 -0.99 -17.13 23.31
C THR A 213 -2.14 -18.13 23.11
N ASP A 214 -2.72 -18.15 21.91
CA ASP A 214 -3.95 -18.86 21.58
C ASP A 214 -3.66 -19.94 20.53
N LEU A 215 -3.01 -21.02 20.98
CA LEU A 215 -2.67 -22.18 20.15
C LEU A 215 -3.90 -23.05 19.83
N ARG A 216 -4.97 -22.42 19.31
CA ARG A 216 -6.22 -23.05 18.82
C ARG A 216 -5.98 -24.04 17.70
N TRP A 217 -4.85 -23.89 17.04
CA TRP A 217 -4.48 -24.69 15.90
C TRP A 217 -3.82 -26.00 16.36
N PRO A 218 -4.08 -27.10 15.65
CA PRO A 218 -3.70 -28.44 16.10
C PRO A 218 -2.18 -28.61 16.12
N ILE A 219 -1.57 -28.36 17.27
CA ILE A 219 -0.22 -28.82 17.60
C ILE A 219 -0.41 -30.22 18.15
N SER A 220 0.13 -31.23 17.48
CA SER A 220 0.21 -32.58 18.04
C SER A 220 1.67 -33.02 17.99
N TYR A 221 2.41 -32.67 19.04
CA TYR A 221 3.73 -33.24 19.26
C TYR A 221 3.56 -34.64 19.89
N PRO A 222 4.14 -35.70 19.33
CA PRO A 222 4.01 -37.05 19.87
C PRO A 222 4.90 -37.20 21.13
N VAL A 223 4.40 -36.74 22.29
CA VAL A 223 5.11 -36.80 23.57
C VAL A 223 5.16 -38.21 24.21
N LYS A 224 4.50 -39.21 23.61
CA LYS A 224 4.36 -40.57 24.17
C LYS A 224 5.14 -41.63 23.39
N ARG A 225 6.45 -41.45 23.20
CA ARG A 225 7.32 -42.56 22.76
C ARG A 225 8.29 -42.91 23.87
N SER A 226 8.64 -44.18 24.00
CA SER A 226 9.58 -44.74 24.98
C SER A 226 10.95 -44.03 25.01
N HIS A 227 11.30 -43.31 23.94
CA HIS A 227 12.57 -42.60 23.78
C HIS A 227 12.48 -41.07 24.06
N HIS A 228 11.32 -40.54 24.46
CA HIS A 228 11.20 -39.13 24.86
C HIS A 228 11.35 -38.98 26.38
N GLN A 229 12.54 -38.57 26.82
CA GLN A 229 12.86 -38.22 28.21
C GLN A 229 12.88 -36.70 28.46
N CYS A 230 12.34 -35.90 27.54
CA CYS A 230 12.32 -34.45 27.68
C CYS A 230 11.33 -33.99 28.76
N ASP A 231 11.63 -32.86 29.40
CA ASP A 231 10.68 -32.17 30.27
C ASP A 231 9.46 -31.69 29.47
N ILE A 232 8.29 -31.87 30.05
CA ILE A 232 6.99 -31.57 29.45
C ILE A 232 6.25 -30.59 30.33
N VAL A 233 5.72 -29.54 29.71
CA VAL A 233 4.86 -28.56 30.36
C VAL A 233 3.44 -28.62 29.79
N SER A 234 2.47 -28.28 30.63
CA SER A 234 1.08 -28.15 30.21
C SER A 234 0.82 -26.70 29.83
N VAL A 235 0.61 -26.44 28.53
CA VAL A 235 0.24 -25.09 28.05
C VAL A 235 -1.27 -25.01 27.81
N PRO A 236 -1.92 -23.88 28.10
CA PRO A 236 -3.36 -23.73 27.88
C PRO A 236 -3.72 -23.91 26.40
N ARG A 237 -4.75 -24.72 26.12
CA ARG A 237 -5.38 -24.82 24.81
C ARG A 237 -6.62 -23.93 24.84
N TYR A 238 -6.45 -22.66 24.54
CA TYR A 238 -7.60 -21.78 24.40
C TYR A 238 -8.36 -22.17 23.13
N GLY A 239 -9.67 -22.33 23.22
CA GLY A 239 -10.56 -22.72 22.13
C GLY A 239 -12.00 -22.45 22.56
N ARG A 240 -12.89 -22.14 21.62
CA ARG A 240 -14.23 -21.54 21.91
C ARG A 240 -15.06 -22.34 22.92
N ASN A 241 -14.85 -23.66 23.03
CA ASN A 241 -15.69 -24.55 23.84
C ASN A 241 -14.94 -25.56 24.73
N ASN A 242 -13.61 -25.46 24.96
CA ASN A 242 -12.91 -26.41 25.84
C ASN A 242 -11.73 -25.77 26.60
N LEU A 243 -11.80 -25.76 27.93
CA LEU A 243 -10.69 -25.50 28.87
C LEU A 243 -9.76 -26.72 28.92
N GLY A 244 -9.00 -26.98 27.85
CA GLY A 244 -7.99 -28.04 27.83
C GLY A 244 -6.58 -27.49 28.04
N SER A 245 -5.65 -28.32 28.52
CA SER A 245 -4.21 -28.07 28.37
C SER A 245 -3.62 -29.07 27.37
N ILE A 246 -2.60 -28.66 26.63
CA ILE A 246 -1.78 -29.55 25.80
C ILE A 246 -0.42 -29.73 26.46
N LYS A 247 0.06 -30.98 26.47
CA LYS A 247 1.40 -31.32 26.91
C LYS A 247 2.38 -31.14 25.75
N VAL A 248 3.35 -30.26 25.92
CA VAL A 248 4.41 -29.99 24.94
C VAL A 248 5.78 -30.03 25.62
N PRO A 249 6.86 -30.33 24.89
CA PRO A 249 8.21 -30.18 25.42
C PRO A 249 8.49 -28.74 25.87
N VAL A 250 9.29 -28.57 26.93
CA VAL A 250 9.69 -27.23 27.46
C VAL A 250 10.26 -26.34 26.36
N TRP A 251 11.19 -26.85 25.55
CA TRP A 251 11.81 -26.08 24.46
C TRP A 251 10.80 -25.52 23.45
N LEU A 252 9.67 -26.20 23.24
CA LEU A 252 8.62 -25.74 22.31
C LEU A 252 7.76 -24.65 22.96
N ALA A 253 7.49 -24.77 24.26
CA ALA A 253 6.78 -23.74 25.01
C ALA A 253 7.62 -22.45 25.09
N GLU A 254 8.92 -22.57 25.38
CA GLU A 254 9.86 -21.45 25.40
C GLU A 254 9.95 -20.77 24.02
N PHE A 255 10.06 -21.54 22.94
CA PHE A 255 10.06 -20.97 21.59
C PHE A 255 8.79 -20.17 21.28
N VAL A 256 7.62 -20.67 21.68
CA VAL A 256 6.36 -19.94 21.49
C VAL A 256 6.33 -18.66 22.33
N GLU A 257 6.82 -18.72 23.56
CA GLU A 257 6.87 -17.57 24.46
C GLU A 257 7.83 -16.49 23.95
N GLU A 258 9.04 -16.86 23.55
CA GLU A 258 10.03 -15.96 22.98
C GLU A 258 9.53 -15.30 21.68
N THR A 259 8.94 -16.09 20.78
CA THR A 259 8.40 -15.53 19.52
C THR A 259 7.19 -14.64 19.77
N LYS A 260 6.34 -14.98 20.75
CA LYS A 260 5.22 -14.13 21.19
C LYS A 260 5.69 -12.76 21.66
N GLU A 261 6.77 -12.70 22.43
CA GLU A 261 7.36 -11.45 22.90
C GLU A 261 8.02 -10.69 21.75
N ALA A 262 8.82 -11.38 20.92
CA ALA A 262 9.47 -10.78 19.76
C ALA A 262 8.46 -10.13 18.79
N PHE A 263 7.26 -10.71 18.64
CA PHE A 263 6.21 -10.12 17.81
C PHE A 263 5.71 -8.76 18.28
N LEU A 264 5.87 -8.39 19.56
CA LEU A 264 5.45 -7.08 20.05
C LEU A 264 6.34 -5.95 19.50
N ASP A 265 7.62 -6.24 19.30
CA ASP A 265 8.62 -5.31 18.78
C ASP A 265 8.75 -5.40 17.25
N ASP A 266 8.67 -6.62 16.71
CA ASP A 266 8.80 -6.90 15.28
C ASP A 266 7.58 -7.69 14.77
N PRO A 267 6.62 -7.03 14.09
CA PRO A 267 5.45 -7.71 13.53
C PRO A 267 5.76 -8.56 12.28
N ASP A 268 6.99 -8.56 11.75
CA ASP A 268 7.34 -9.35 10.59
C ASP A 268 7.49 -10.85 10.92
N VAL A 269 6.63 -11.63 10.28
CA VAL A 269 6.55 -13.08 10.47
C VAL A 269 7.83 -13.78 10.00
N VAL A 270 8.47 -13.27 8.95
CA VAL A 270 9.68 -13.88 8.38
C VAL A 270 10.87 -13.64 9.29
N SER A 271 11.04 -12.42 9.80
CA SER A 271 12.06 -12.04 10.77
C SER A 271 11.93 -12.81 12.09
N VAL A 272 10.76 -12.79 12.73
CA VAL A 272 10.56 -13.44 14.04
C VAL A 272 10.69 -14.95 13.95
N LEU A 273 10.14 -15.58 12.91
CA LEU A 273 10.20 -17.03 12.66
C LEU A 273 11.31 -17.38 11.66
N SER A 274 12.49 -16.78 11.85
CA SER A 274 13.67 -17.00 11.03
C SER A 274 14.34 -18.35 11.29
N ASN A 275 15.05 -18.87 10.28
CA ASN A 275 15.81 -20.12 10.40
C ASN A 275 16.87 -20.07 11.50
N ALA A 276 17.45 -18.90 11.78
CA ALA A 276 18.41 -18.73 12.86
C ALA A 276 17.78 -19.04 14.23
N ARG A 277 16.60 -18.48 14.51
CA ARG A 277 15.87 -18.75 15.75
C ARG A 277 15.44 -20.21 15.84
N ILE A 278 14.89 -20.76 14.75
CA ILE A 278 14.47 -22.17 14.68
C ILE A 278 15.65 -23.11 14.96
N ASN A 279 16.79 -22.89 14.32
CA ASN A 279 17.98 -23.73 14.50
C ASN A 279 18.54 -23.64 15.93
N SER A 280 18.47 -22.47 16.57
CA SER A 280 18.85 -22.31 17.99
C SER A 280 17.98 -23.17 18.89
N THR A 281 16.66 -23.13 18.70
CA THR A 281 15.70 -23.95 19.46
C THR A 281 15.89 -25.44 19.23
N LEU A 282 16.15 -25.86 17.98
CA LEU A 282 16.40 -27.27 17.66
C LEU A 282 17.67 -27.81 18.35
N ARG A 283 18.70 -26.98 18.52
CA ARG A 283 19.91 -27.36 19.28
C ARG A 283 19.58 -27.61 20.76
N LEU A 284 18.76 -26.77 21.38
CA LEU A 284 18.28 -26.98 22.75
C LEU A 284 17.46 -28.28 22.85
N ALA A 285 16.53 -28.49 21.92
CA ALA A 285 15.72 -29.71 21.87
C ALA A 285 16.58 -30.99 21.78
N ALA A 286 17.65 -30.96 20.97
CA ALA A 286 18.57 -32.08 20.78
C ALA A 286 19.48 -32.33 21.99
N ALA A 287 19.90 -31.28 22.70
CA ALA A 287 20.79 -31.39 23.86
C ALA A 287 20.15 -32.13 25.04
N HIS A 288 18.82 -32.02 25.20
CA HIS A 288 18.11 -32.53 26.37
C HIS A 288 17.30 -33.81 26.12
N CYS A 289 17.19 -34.29 24.87
CA CYS A 289 16.47 -35.53 24.58
C CYS A 289 16.81 -36.11 23.18
N THR A 290 17.24 -37.37 23.14
CA THR A 290 17.53 -38.10 21.89
C THR A 290 16.31 -38.24 20.99
N GLY A 291 15.12 -38.53 21.53
CA GLY A 291 13.89 -38.57 20.74
C GLY A 291 13.51 -37.20 20.16
N CYS A 292 13.79 -36.09 20.86
CA CYS A 292 13.58 -34.75 20.31
C CYS A 292 14.63 -34.38 19.27
N CYS A 293 15.88 -34.82 19.41
CA CYS A 293 16.92 -34.65 18.39
C CYS A 293 16.47 -35.18 17.02
N GLU A 294 15.86 -36.37 17.00
CA GLU A 294 15.38 -36.99 15.76
C GLU A 294 14.09 -36.35 15.23
N PHE A 295 13.11 -36.08 16.10
CA PHE A 295 11.76 -35.72 15.66
C PHE A 295 11.52 -34.21 15.53
N ALA A 296 12.17 -33.38 16.37
CA ALA A 296 11.91 -31.95 16.43
C ALA A 296 12.18 -31.22 15.10
N PRO A 297 13.26 -31.51 14.33
CA PRO A 297 13.51 -30.82 13.06
C PRO A 297 12.37 -30.99 12.05
N ALA A 298 11.96 -32.25 11.78
CA ALA A 298 10.87 -32.54 10.85
C ALA A 298 9.55 -31.89 11.33
N PHE A 299 9.24 -32.02 12.62
CA PHE A 299 8.06 -31.39 13.19
C PHE A 299 8.05 -29.86 13.04
N MET A 300 9.17 -29.20 13.35
CA MET A 300 9.28 -27.75 13.30
C MET A 300 9.16 -27.23 11.87
N HIS A 301 9.93 -27.79 10.94
CA HIS A 301 10.00 -27.30 9.57
C HIS A 301 8.77 -27.68 8.72
N GLU A 302 8.23 -28.88 8.88
CA GLU A 302 7.17 -29.38 7.99
C GLU A 302 5.77 -29.08 8.51
N ARG A 303 5.61 -28.90 9.83
CA ARG A 303 4.27 -28.77 10.44
C ARG A 303 4.10 -27.49 11.23
N PHE A 304 4.95 -27.27 12.23
CA PHE A 304 4.73 -26.22 13.22
C PHE A 304 4.94 -24.83 12.63
N ILE A 305 6.11 -24.55 12.05
CA ILE A 305 6.44 -23.23 11.52
C ILE A 305 5.54 -22.83 10.35
N PRO A 306 5.25 -23.69 9.34
CA PRO A 306 4.31 -23.33 8.27
C PRO A 306 2.91 -23.00 8.79
N ALA A 307 2.41 -23.77 9.76
CA ALA A 307 1.14 -23.47 10.42
C ALA A 307 1.21 -22.13 11.17
N TYR A 308 2.24 -21.92 11.98
CA TYR A 308 2.39 -20.69 12.76
C TYR A 308 2.44 -19.45 11.86
N LYS A 309 3.25 -19.50 10.80
CA LYS A 309 3.30 -18.45 9.76
C LYS A 309 1.93 -18.20 9.15
N THR A 310 1.20 -19.26 8.78
CA THR A 310 -0.14 -19.15 8.20
C THR A 310 -1.14 -18.51 9.16
N PHE A 311 -1.14 -18.88 10.44
CA PHE A 311 -2.06 -18.32 11.43
C PHE A 311 -1.76 -16.86 11.76
N VAL A 312 -0.48 -16.51 11.88
CA VAL A 312 -0.08 -15.10 12.05
C VAL A 312 -0.47 -14.29 10.82
N GLN A 313 -0.16 -14.76 9.61
CA GLN A 313 -0.54 -14.07 8.37
C GLN A 313 -2.06 -13.86 8.26
N LYS A 314 -2.86 -14.88 8.58
CA LYS A 314 -4.33 -14.78 8.62
C LYS A 314 -4.82 -13.77 9.65
N ALA A 315 -4.12 -13.63 10.77
CA ALA A 315 -4.45 -12.67 11.81
C ALA A 315 -4.07 -11.23 11.38
N LEU A 316 -2.88 -11.04 10.79
CA LEU A 316 -2.43 -9.77 10.22
C LEU A 316 -3.38 -9.29 9.11
N ASN A 317 -3.82 -10.21 8.23
CA ASN A 317 -4.82 -9.97 7.20
C ASN A 317 -6.23 -9.63 7.76
N LYS A 318 -6.42 -9.51 9.07
CA LYS A 318 -7.65 -8.99 9.72
C LYS A 318 -7.46 -7.66 10.44
N VAL A 319 -6.22 -7.16 10.55
CA VAL A 319 -5.94 -5.86 11.16
C VAL A 319 -6.43 -4.73 10.25
N SER A 320 -7.26 -3.84 10.77
CA SER A 320 -7.74 -2.66 10.05
C SER A 320 -6.73 -1.51 10.11
N MET A 321 -6.66 -0.68 9.07
CA MET A 321 -5.79 0.50 9.03
C MET A 321 -6.33 1.69 9.85
N SER A 322 -7.64 1.81 9.99
CA SER A 322 -8.28 2.85 10.81
C SER A 322 -8.63 2.31 12.21
N GLN A 323 -8.49 3.15 13.24
CA GLN A 323 -9.34 3.01 14.42
C GLN A 323 -10.75 3.32 13.96
N SER A 324 -11.64 2.34 13.94
CA SER A 324 -13.05 2.67 13.98
C SER A 324 -13.28 3.36 15.32
N LEU A 325 -13.44 4.68 15.33
CA LEU A 325 -14.10 5.40 16.41
C LEU A 325 -15.60 5.04 16.43
N TYR A 326 -15.94 3.75 16.37
CA TYR A 326 -17.23 3.28 16.82
C TYR A 326 -17.11 3.12 18.33
N ARG A 327 -17.25 4.25 19.02
CA ARG A 327 -17.82 4.23 20.37
C ARG A 327 -19.18 3.56 20.23
N SER A 328 -19.32 2.42 20.87
CA SER A 328 -20.60 1.78 21.14
C SER A 328 -21.51 2.81 21.82
N ASN A 329 -22.46 3.37 21.06
CA ASN A 329 -23.72 3.84 21.62
C ASN A 329 -24.75 2.74 21.36
N ARG A 330 -24.71 1.72 22.21
CA ARG A 330 -25.84 0.95 22.72
C ARG A 330 -25.48 0.46 24.10
#